data_AF-A0A1B6ICC8-F1
#
_entry.id   AF-A0A1B6ICC8-F1
#
_cell.length_a   1.000
_cell.length_b   1.000
_cell.length_c   1.000
_cell.angle_alpha   90.00
_cell.angle_beta   90.00
_cell.angle_gamma   90.00
#
_symmetry.space_group_name_H-M   'P 1'
#
loop_
_entity.id
_entity.type
_entity.pdbx_description
1 polymer ?
#
loop_
_entity_poly.entity_id
_entity_poly.type
_entity_poly.pdbx_seq_one_letter_code
_entity_poly.pdbx_strand_id
1 'polypeptide(L)'
;LYQSEEKLKTIEKTLWWIPVSYTSNSEKSFGDPKPKFWFNDENKTLEDPAKPEDWLLLNVQAAGTYHVRYDKANLELIKNALRNSSLDDIPPLNRFQLVLDYGMFGLAGLEPLDEVLDLMDYLGREQHFAPWAAGIRIFW
;
A
#
# COMPACT_ATOMS: atom_id res chain seq x y z
N LEU A 1 5.13 -0.49 45.39
CA LEU A 1 3.94 0.16 44.81
C LEU A 1 4.28 1.49 44.14
N TYR A 2 5.13 2.36 44.71
CA TYR A 2 5.62 3.57 44.02
C TYR A 2 6.72 3.31 42.95
N GLN A 3 7.57 2.29 43.12
CA GLN A 3 8.60 1.91 42.13
C GLN A 3 8.07 1.10 40.92
N SER A 4 6.81 0.66 40.96
CA SER A 4 6.20 -0.12 39.87
C SER A 4 5.55 0.77 38.79
N GLU A 5 5.29 2.04 39.09
CA GLU A 5 4.66 2.99 38.16
C GLU A 5 5.69 3.77 37.31
N GLU A 6 6.91 4.03 37.82
CA GLU A 6 8.01 4.58 36.99
C GLU A 6 8.54 3.58 35.95
N LYS A 7 8.19 2.30 36.10
CA LYS A 7 8.49 1.24 35.13
C LYS A 7 7.40 1.06 34.08
N LEU A 8 6.52 2.05 33.90
CA LEU A 8 5.75 2.23 32.67
C LEU A 8 6.73 2.64 31.56
N LYS A 9 7.42 1.61 31.06
CA LYS A 9 8.16 1.53 29.81
C LYS A 9 7.95 2.76 28.93
N THR A 10 8.96 3.61 28.85
CA THR A 10 9.34 4.19 27.57
C THR A 10 9.51 2.98 26.64
N ILE A 11 8.51 2.70 25.81
CA ILE A 11 8.69 1.75 24.72
C ILE A 11 9.74 2.42 23.84
N GLU A 12 10.99 1.95 23.89
CA GLU A 12 11.99 2.40 22.95
C GLU A 12 11.40 2.23 21.55
N LYS A 13 11.33 3.34 20.81
CA LYS A 13 10.70 3.36 19.50
C LYS A 13 11.60 2.58 18.55
N THR A 14 11.21 1.35 18.22
CA THR A 14 11.94 0.53 17.26
C THR A 14 11.68 1.05 15.85
N LEU A 15 12.72 1.61 15.23
CA LEU A 15 12.70 2.02 13.83
C LEU A 15 13.35 0.93 12.98
N TRP A 16 12.64 0.51 11.93
CA TRP A 16 13.15 -0.45 10.96
C TRP A 16 13.75 0.29 9.77
N TRP A 17 14.78 -0.30 9.16
CA TRP A 17 15.25 0.12 7.84
C TRP A 17 14.28 -0.40 6.78
N ILE A 18 13.50 0.51 6.18
CA ILE A 18 12.49 0.20 5.17
C ILE A 18 13.05 0.54 3.78
N PRO A 19 13.14 -0.44 2.85
CA PRO A 19 13.53 -0.21 1.47
C PRO A 19 12.35 0.33 0.66
N VAL A 20 12.33 1.63 0.39
CA VAL A 20 11.22 2.28 -0.31
C VAL A 20 11.51 2.34 -1.80
N SER A 21 10.68 1.67 -2.60
CA SER A 21 10.57 1.84 -4.05
C SER A 21 9.21 2.48 -4.38
N TYR A 22 9.14 3.24 -5.46
CA TYR A 22 7.88 3.81 -5.93
C TYR A 22 7.93 4.11 -7.44
N THR A 23 6.76 4.11 -8.07
CA THR A 23 6.54 4.54 -9.45
C THR A 23 5.24 5.32 -9.53
N SER A 24 5.05 6.09 -10.59
CA SER A 24 3.79 6.80 -10.89
C SER A 24 3.10 6.25 -12.14
N ASN A 25 1.89 6.73 -12.41
CA ASN A 25 1.13 6.44 -13.62
C ASN A 25 1.85 6.88 -14.91
N SER A 26 2.56 8.01 -14.92
CA SER A 26 3.35 8.41 -16.10
C SER A 26 4.62 7.57 -16.25
N GLU A 27 5.26 7.17 -15.15
CA GLU A 27 6.54 6.45 -15.18
C GLU A 27 6.37 4.95 -15.48
N LYS A 28 5.40 4.29 -14.84
CA LYS A 28 5.14 2.83 -14.92
C LYS A 28 6.41 1.96 -14.89
N SER A 29 7.41 2.36 -14.11
CA SER A 29 8.68 1.65 -13.99
C SER A 29 8.55 0.46 -13.03
N PHE A 30 7.97 -0.62 -13.55
CA PHE A 30 7.79 -1.87 -12.80
C PHE A 30 8.90 -2.89 -13.01
N GLY A 31 9.78 -2.70 -14.01
CA GLY A 31 10.80 -3.69 -14.40
C GLY A 31 11.99 -3.81 -13.45
N ASP A 32 12.25 -2.78 -12.62
CA ASP A 32 13.34 -2.78 -11.63
C ASP A 32 12.79 -2.39 -10.25
N PRO A 33 12.43 -3.36 -9.39
CA PRO A 33 11.82 -3.09 -8.09
C PRO A 33 12.82 -2.61 -7.02
N LYS A 34 14.03 -2.18 -7.43
CA LYS A 34 15.05 -1.71 -6.49
C LYS A 34 14.57 -0.52 -5.66
N PRO A 35 14.99 -0.42 -4.39
CA PRO A 35 14.67 0.71 -3.54
C PRO A 35 15.27 1.99 -4.13
N LYS A 36 14.46 3.05 -4.23
CA LYS A 36 14.94 4.40 -4.55
C LYS A 36 15.70 4.99 -3.35
N PHE A 37 15.32 4.62 -2.13
CA PHE A 37 16.04 4.96 -0.89
C PHE A 37 15.70 3.97 0.24
N TRP A 38 16.51 4.02 1.30
CA TRP A 38 16.21 3.37 2.58
C TRP A 38 15.77 4.42 3.60
N PHE A 39 14.79 4.07 4.43
CA PHE A 39 14.18 4.97 5.41
C PHE A 39 14.15 4.31 6.79
N ASN A 40 14.63 5.03 7.81
CA ASN A 40 14.70 4.54 9.20
C ASN A 40 14.32 5.61 10.22
N ASP A 41 13.49 6.56 9.82
CA ASP A 41 13.00 7.65 10.67
C ASP A 41 11.48 7.52 10.87
N GLU A 42 10.87 8.43 11.61
CA GLU A 42 9.42 8.44 11.83
C GLU A 42 8.66 9.02 10.64
N ASN A 43 9.25 10.02 10.00
CA ASN A 43 8.68 10.68 8.84
C ASN A 43 9.77 11.06 7.85
N LYS A 44 9.38 11.09 6.58
CA LYS A 44 10.20 11.63 5.49
C LYS A 44 9.26 12.20 4.45
N THR A 45 9.53 13.44 4.03
CA THR A 45 8.87 14.05 2.89
C THR A 45 9.65 13.73 1.62
N LEU A 46 8.92 13.34 0.58
CA LEU A 46 9.44 13.27 -0.79
C LEU A 46 8.91 14.48 -1.53
N GLU A 47 9.80 15.24 -2.16
CA GLU A 47 9.41 16.36 -3.01
C GLU A 47 8.95 15.81 -4.37
N ASP A 48 7.73 16.17 -4.75
CA ASP A 48 7.11 15.87 -6.06
C ASP A 48 7.34 14.45 -6.61
N PRO A 49 7.00 13.39 -5.83
CA PRO A 49 7.24 12.00 -6.26
C PRO A 49 6.39 11.56 -7.46
N ALA A 50 5.31 12.30 -7.75
CA ALA A 50 4.42 12.13 -8.89
C ALA A 50 3.71 13.46 -9.20
N LYS A 51 3.13 13.56 -10.40
CA LYS A 51 2.23 14.66 -10.74
C LYS A 51 0.91 14.52 -9.94
N PRO A 52 0.19 15.62 -9.66
CA PRO A 52 -1.07 15.56 -8.91
C PRO A 52 -2.14 14.64 -9.52
N GLU A 53 -2.16 14.50 -10.84
CA GLU A 53 -3.08 13.66 -11.60
C GLU A 53 -2.62 12.19 -11.78
N ASP A 54 -1.39 11.88 -11.39
CA ASP A 54 -0.84 10.54 -11.46
C ASP A 54 -1.01 9.82 -10.13
N TRP A 55 -1.56 8.61 -10.16
CA TRP A 55 -1.41 7.74 -9.00
C TRP A 55 0.09 7.49 -8.75
N LEU A 56 0.46 7.52 -7.48
CA LEU A 56 1.75 7.10 -6.94
C LEU A 56 1.56 5.73 -6.28
N LEU A 57 2.46 4.81 -6.59
CA LEU A 57 2.45 3.47 -6.04
C LEU A 57 3.80 3.17 -5.40
N LEU A 58 3.79 2.87 -4.11
CA LEU A 58 4.97 2.42 -3.37
C LEU A 58 5.07 0.90 -3.40
N ASN A 59 6.24 0.40 -3.02
CA ASN A 59 6.56 -1.02 -2.95
C ASN A 59 6.36 -1.71 -4.31
N VAL A 60 7.13 -1.28 -5.32
CA VAL A 60 7.08 -1.82 -6.68
C VAL A 60 7.24 -3.35 -6.65
N GLN A 61 6.33 -4.07 -7.31
CA GLN A 61 6.18 -5.53 -7.28
C GLN A 61 5.99 -6.17 -5.89
N ALA A 62 5.57 -5.40 -4.88
CA ALA A 62 5.47 -5.86 -3.50
C ALA A 62 6.78 -6.48 -2.96
N ALA A 63 7.92 -5.94 -3.39
CA ALA A 63 9.25 -6.51 -3.12
C ALA A 63 9.72 -6.36 -1.66
N GLY A 64 9.22 -5.35 -0.95
CA GLY A 64 9.50 -5.10 0.46
C GLY A 64 8.42 -5.63 1.39
N THR A 65 8.81 -5.98 2.62
CA THR A 65 7.92 -6.49 3.67
C THR A 65 7.34 -5.34 4.50
N TYR A 66 6.41 -4.59 3.92
CA TYR A 66 5.65 -3.54 4.60
C TYR A 66 4.32 -3.28 3.89
N HIS A 67 3.34 -2.77 4.64
CA HIS A 67 2.05 -2.34 4.09
C HIS A 67 2.11 -0.86 3.69
N VAL A 68 1.37 -0.49 2.65
CA VAL A 68 1.26 0.89 2.18
C VAL A 68 -0.18 1.34 2.28
N ARG A 69 -0.41 2.41 3.03
CA ARG A 69 -1.68 3.13 3.06
C ARG A 69 -1.52 4.44 2.33
N TYR A 70 -2.43 4.72 1.40
CA TYR A 70 -2.46 5.95 0.63
C TYR A 70 -3.47 6.93 1.23
N ASP A 71 -3.24 8.22 1.01
CA ASP A 71 -4.28 9.22 1.25
C ASP A 71 -5.44 9.03 0.27
N LYS A 72 -6.56 9.70 0.56
CA LYS A 72 -7.79 9.59 -0.22
C LYS A 72 -7.58 10.02 -1.68
N ALA A 73 -6.83 11.09 -1.94
CA ALA A 73 -6.68 11.60 -3.30
C ALA A 73 -5.94 10.59 -4.18
N ASN A 74 -4.83 10.04 -3.69
CA ASN A 74 -4.07 9.03 -4.40
C ASN A 74 -4.83 7.71 -4.52
N LEU A 75 -5.57 7.30 -3.49
CA LEU A 75 -6.40 6.11 -3.52
C LEU A 75 -7.49 6.20 -4.59
N GLU A 76 -8.15 7.36 -4.76
CA GLU A 76 -9.11 7.56 -5.86
C GLU A 76 -8.46 7.39 -7.24
N LEU A 77 -7.24 7.89 -7.42
CA LEU A 77 -6.50 7.71 -8.68
C LEU A 77 -6.19 6.22 -8.94
N ILE A 78 -5.79 5.48 -7.89
CA ILE A 78 -5.57 4.03 -7.96
C ILE A 78 -6.87 3.29 -8.30
N LYS A 79 -7.97 3.56 -7.59
CA LYS A 79 -9.27 2.93 -7.85
C LYS A 79 -9.75 3.20 -9.28
N ASN A 80 -9.61 4.42 -9.75
CA ASN A 80 -9.95 4.79 -11.12
C ASN A 80 -9.10 4.01 -12.14
N ALA A 81 -7.79 3.89 -11.92
CA ALA A 81 -6.92 3.10 -12.80
C ALA A 81 -7.32 1.61 -12.82
N LEU A 82 -7.63 1.03 -11.66
CA LEU A 82 -8.07 -0.37 -11.54
C LEU A 82 -9.43 -0.62 -12.21
N ARG A 83 -10.36 0.33 -12.17
CA ARG A 83 -11.72 0.18 -12.71
C ARG A 83 -11.85 0.53 -14.19
N ASN A 84 -11.16 1.57 -14.63
CA ASN A 84 -11.44 2.23 -15.90
C ASN A 84 -10.28 2.14 -16.90
N SER A 85 -9.07 1.77 -16.47
CA SER A 85 -7.91 1.62 -17.34
C SER A 85 -7.60 0.14 -17.64
N SER A 86 -6.51 -0.09 -18.38
CA SER A 86 -5.94 -1.42 -18.55
C SER A 86 -5.43 -1.92 -17.20
N LEU A 87 -5.82 -3.15 -16.80
CA LEU A 87 -5.29 -3.74 -15.58
C LEU A 87 -3.77 -3.96 -15.66
N ASP A 88 -3.20 -4.06 -16.86
CA ASP A 88 -1.75 -4.19 -17.06
C ASP A 88 -0.97 -2.93 -16.67
N ASP A 89 -1.65 -1.79 -16.46
CA ASP A 89 -1.03 -0.56 -15.97
C ASP A 89 -0.50 -0.69 -14.54
N ILE A 90 -1.08 -1.58 -13.73
CA ILE A 90 -0.61 -1.91 -12.37
C ILE A 90 -0.39 -3.42 -12.32
N PRO A 91 0.84 -3.94 -12.21
CA PRO A 91 1.10 -5.38 -12.27
C PRO A 91 0.38 -6.20 -11.19
N PRO A 92 0.10 -7.49 -11.44
CA PRO A 92 -0.60 -8.37 -10.50
C PRO A 92 -0.03 -8.38 -9.08
N LEU A 93 1.29 -8.33 -8.87
CA LEU A 93 1.85 -8.33 -7.51
C LEU A 93 1.51 -7.06 -6.73
N ASN A 94 1.48 -5.91 -7.41
CA ASN A 94 1.06 -4.68 -6.78
C ASN A 94 -0.45 -4.66 -6.51
N ARG A 95 -1.26 -5.19 -7.43
CA ARG A 95 -2.70 -5.36 -7.22
C ARG A 95 -3.00 -6.31 -6.05
N PHE A 96 -2.24 -7.40 -5.93
CA PHE A 96 -2.29 -8.30 -4.78
C PHE A 96 -2.01 -7.55 -3.47
N GLN A 97 -0.95 -6.75 -3.44
CA GLN A 97 -0.61 -5.96 -2.26
C GLN A 97 -1.72 -4.95 -1.91
N LEU A 98 -2.27 -4.23 -2.89
CA LEU A 98 -3.36 -3.28 -2.66
C LEU A 98 -4.57 -3.96 -1.99
N VAL A 99 -5.01 -5.10 -2.51
CA VAL A 99 -6.13 -5.87 -1.95
C VAL A 99 -5.81 -6.37 -0.54
N LEU A 100 -4.59 -6.89 -0.34
CA LEU A 100 -4.18 -7.41 0.97
C LEU A 100 -4.07 -6.28 2.01
N ASP A 101 -3.40 -5.19 1.69
CA ASP A 101 -3.13 -4.06 2.58
C ASP A 101 -4.46 -3.43 3.02
N TYR A 102 -5.34 -3.06 2.08
CA TYR A 102 -6.62 -2.44 2.41
C TYR A 102 -7.58 -3.40 3.10
N GLY A 103 -7.59 -4.68 2.72
CA GLY A 103 -8.35 -5.69 3.46
C GLY A 103 -7.90 -5.81 4.93
N MET A 104 -6.58 -5.81 5.17
CA MET A 104 -6.02 -5.84 6.53
C MET A 104 -6.32 -4.55 7.29
N PHE A 105 -6.25 -3.39 6.64
CA PHE A 105 -6.63 -2.12 7.26
C PHE A 105 -8.13 -2.09 7.63
N GLY A 106 -9.00 -2.61 6.78
CA GLY A 106 -10.42 -2.77 7.08
C GLY A 106 -10.66 -3.66 8.31
N LEU A 107 -10.04 -4.85 8.33
CA LEU A 107 -10.14 -5.78 9.47
C LEU A 107 -9.57 -5.20 10.77
N ALA A 108 -8.56 -4.34 10.68
CA ALA A 108 -7.97 -3.64 11.81
C ALA A 108 -8.77 -2.38 12.25
N GLY A 109 -9.83 -1.99 11.52
CA GLY A 109 -10.58 -0.76 11.77
C GLY A 109 -9.80 0.52 11.43
N LEU A 110 -8.75 0.42 10.61
CA LEU A 110 -7.92 1.53 10.16
C LEU A 110 -8.45 2.17 8.87
N GLU A 111 -9.25 1.43 8.11
CA GLU A 111 -9.93 1.91 6.90
C GLU A 111 -11.42 1.58 6.96
N PRO A 112 -12.33 2.48 6.55
CA PRO A 112 -13.76 2.19 6.46
C PRO A 112 -14.05 1.04 5.49
N LEU A 113 -15.02 0.18 5.84
CA LEU A 113 -15.35 -1.00 5.03
C LEU A 113 -15.85 -0.64 3.63
N ASP A 114 -16.59 0.46 3.50
CA ASP A 114 -17.03 0.99 2.20
C ASP A 114 -15.85 1.35 1.31
N GLU A 115 -14.80 1.98 1.85
CA GLU A 115 -13.57 2.30 1.11
C GLU A 115 -12.83 1.02 0.66
N VAL A 116 -12.78 0.00 1.52
CA VAL A 116 -12.17 -1.30 1.19
C VAL A 116 -12.95 -2.02 0.09
N LEU A 117 -14.28 -2.07 0.19
CA LEU A 117 -15.14 -2.67 -0.82
C LEU A 117 -15.10 -1.91 -2.15
N ASP A 118 -15.02 -0.57 -2.08
CA ASP A 118 -14.87 0.30 -3.25
C ASP A 118 -13.53 0.03 -3.97
N LEU A 119 -12.44 -0.16 -3.23
CA LEU A 119 -11.18 -0.61 -3.84
C LEU A 119 -11.33 -2.01 -4.46
N MET A 120 -11.98 -2.95 -3.79
CA MET A 120 -12.06 -4.35 -4.23
C MET A 120 -13.04 -4.61 -5.39
N ASP A 121 -13.87 -3.64 -5.74
CA ASP A 121 -14.85 -3.72 -6.83
C ASP A 121 -14.21 -4.11 -8.19
N TYR A 122 -12.97 -3.67 -8.46
CA TYR A 122 -12.28 -4.04 -9.71
C TYR A 122 -12.00 -5.55 -9.83
N LEU A 123 -12.03 -6.31 -8.73
CA LEU A 123 -11.78 -7.76 -8.75
C LEU A 123 -12.72 -8.49 -9.71
N GLY A 124 -13.92 -7.95 -9.98
CA GLY A 124 -14.82 -8.49 -11.01
C GLY A 124 -14.21 -8.54 -12.43
N ARG A 125 -13.15 -7.75 -12.69
CA ARG A 125 -12.39 -7.74 -13.95
C ARG A 125 -11.05 -8.49 -13.86
N GLU A 126 -10.61 -8.85 -12.66
CA GLU A 126 -9.31 -9.46 -12.42
C GLU A 126 -9.21 -10.87 -13.01
N GLN A 127 -8.07 -11.19 -13.64
CA GLN A 127 -7.81 -12.48 -14.29
C GLN A 127 -6.59 -13.20 -13.70
N HIS A 128 -5.78 -12.52 -12.90
CA HIS A 128 -4.63 -13.12 -12.26
C HIS A 128 -4.98 -13.71 -10.90
N PHE A 129 -4.41 -14.88 -10.62
CA PHE A 129 -4.67 -15.62 -9.39
C PHE A 129 -4.25 -14.86 -8.14
N ALA A 130 -3.11 -14.16 -8.16
CA ALA A 130 -2.56 -13.54 -6.95
C ALA A 130 -3.53 -12.50 -6.33
N PRO A 131 -4.05 -11.48 -7.05
CA PRO A 131 -4.99 -10.53 -6.44
C PRO A 131 -6.32 -11.18 -6.02
N TRP A 132 -6.82 -12.17 -6.77
CA TRP A 132 -7.99 -12.96 -6.36
C TRP A 132 -7.75 -13.72 -5.05
N ALA A 133 -6.58 -14.34 -4.90
CA ALA A 133 -6.22 -15.07 -3.69
C ALA A 133 -6.14 -14.14 -2.46
N ALA A 134 -5.65 -12.90 -2.63
CA ALA A 134 -5.74 -11.89 -1.58
C ALA A 134 -7.20 -11.58 -1.22
N GLY A 135 -8.06 -11.34 -2.22
CA GLY A 135 -9.48 -11.06 -1.98
C GLY A 135 -10.16 -12.18 -1.21
N ILE A 136 -9.96 -13.44 -1.62
CA ILE A 136 -10.50 -14.61 -0.92
C ILE A 136 -10.02 -14.65 0.54
N ARG A 137 -8.72 -14.46 0.77
CA ARG A 137 -8.12 -14.46 2.12
C ARG A 137 -8.71 -13.40 3.06
N ILE A 138 -9.16 -12.27 2.53
CA ILE A 138 -9.76 -11.21 3.35
C ILE A 138 -11.21 -11.56 3.74
N PHE A 139 -11.95 -12.27 2.89
CA PHE A 139 -13.38 -12.56 3.10
C PHE A 139 -13.70 -13.98 3.58
N TRP A 140 -12.73 -14.89 3.63
CA TRP A 140 -12.87 -16.28 4.07
C TRP A 140 -11.76 -16.69 5.04
#